data_AF-A0A7E6FH57-F1
#
_entry.id   AF-A0A7E6FH57-F1
#
_cell.length_a   1.000
_cell.length_b   1.000
_cell.length_c   1.000
_cell.angle_alpha   90.00
_cell.angle_beta   90.00
_cell.angle_gamma   90.00
#
_symmetry.space_group_name_H-M   'P 1'
#
loop_
_entity.id
_entity.type
_entity.pdbx_description
1 polymer ?
#
loop_
_entity_poly.entity_id
_entity_poly.type
_entity_poly.pdbx_seq_one_letter_code
_entity_poly.pdbx_strand_id
1 'polypeptide(L)'
;MSVERYYAIIYPIKAKYVCTVSRAKKAILFIWILSFFLASPIIIGRSHEEVGSIRKGYWCIENWASDTIDKIYEFYMMSIILLIPVTVMSFAYTSICKELWIVSHTRTAMINGQ
;
A
#
# COMPACT_ATOMS: atom_id res chain seq x y z
N MET A 1 15.85 35.98 -9.66
CA MET A 1 16.22 35.44 -10.99
C MET A 1 17.50 34.60 -11.04
N SER A 2 18.40 34.64 -10.06
CA SER A 2 19.56 33.71 -10.02
C SER A 2 19.31 32.45 -9.17
N VAL A 3 18.51 32.57 -8.10
CA VAL A 3 18.21 31.47 -7.17
C VAL A 3 17.38 30.35 -7.82
N GLU A 4 16.42 30.70 -8.69
CA GLU A 4 15.58 29.71 -9.39
C GLU A 4 16.38 28.86 -10.38
N ARG A 5 17.33 29.47 -11.10
CA ARG A 5 18.23 28.74 -12.01
C ARG A 5 19.21 27.86 -11.25
N TYR A 6 19.72 28.34 -10.11
CA TYR A 6 20.55 27.52 -9.23
C TYR A 6 19.80 26.27 -8.72
N TYR A 7 18.53 26.43 -8.33
CA TYR A 7 17.70 25.32 -7.85
C TYR A 7 17.36 24.31 -8.96
N ALA A 8 17.12 24.78 -10.19
CA ALA A 8 16.84 23.93 -11.35
C ALA A 8 18.08 23.15 -11.84
N ILE A 9 19.27 23.73 -11.72
CA ILE A 9 20.54 23.12 -12.15
C ILE A 9 21.06 22.12 -11.11
N ILE A 10 20.92 22.39 -9.81
CA ILE A 10 21.35 21.45 -8.75
C ILE A 10 20.34 20.32 -8.51
N TYR A 11 19.06 20.54 -8.78
CA TYR A 11 18.04 19.50 -8.62
C TYR A 11 17.28 19.21 -9.92
N PRO A 12 17.96 18.71 -10.97
CA PRO A 12 17.29 18.28 -12.19
C PRO A 12 16.32 17.11 -11.95
N ILE A 13 16.42 16.47 -10.76
CA ILE A 13 15.56 15.40 -10.29
C ILE A 13 14.46 15.91 -9.34
N LYS A 14 14.48 17.16 -8.82
CA LYS A 14 13.43 17.64 -7.89
C LYS A 14 12.08 17.86 -8.56
N ALA A 15 11.97 18.15 -9.84
CA ALA A 15 10.65 18.20 -10.47
C ALA A 15 9.97 16.81 -10.44
N LYS A 16 10.73 15.74 -10.69
CA LYS A 16 10.25 14.34 -10.55
C LYS A 16 10.09 13.95 -9.07
N TYR A 17 11.06 14.30 -8.20
CA TYR A 17 11.10 13.98 -6.76
C TYR A 17 10.04 14.71 -5.94
N VAL A 18 9.84 16.03 -6.12
CA VAL A 18 8.84 16.85 -5.41
C VAL A 18 7.43 16.47 -5.85
N CYS A 19 7.23 16.15 -7.13
CA CYS A 19 5.97 15.57 -7.60
C CYS A 19 5.73 14.19 -6.96
N THR A 20 6.76 13.34 -6.81
CA THR A 20 6.66 12.10 -6.02
C THR A 20 6.49 12.33 -4.52
N VAL A 21 7.05 13.36 -3.88
CA VAL A 21 6.88 13.61 -2.43
C VAL A 21 5.45 14.06 -2.13
N SER A 22 4.85 14.92 -2.96
CA SER A 22 3.45 15.32 -2.82
C SER A 22 2.51 14.12 -3.04
N ARG A 23 2.77 13.30 -4.06
CA ARG A 23 2.04 12.05 -4.31
C ARG A 23 2.27 11.02 -3.19
N ALA A 24 3.47 10.92 -2.65
CA ALA A 24 3.82 10.03 -1.55
C ALA A 24 3.12 10.46 -0.25
N LYS A 25 3.06 11.77 0.05
CA LYS A 25 2.28 12.28 1.19
C LYS A 25 0.79 11.95 1.04
N LYS A 26 0.22 12.12 -0.17
CA LYS A 26 -1.16 11.69 -0.45
C LYS A 26 -1.34 10.18 -0.33
N ALA A 27 -0.40 9.38 -0.82
CA ALA A 27 -0.43 7.93 -0.72
C ALA A 27 -0.35 7.46 0.74
N ILE A 28 0.54 8.06 1.55
CA ILE A 28 0.65 7.77 2.97
C ILE A 28 -0.66 8.10 3.70
N LEU A 29 -1.22 9.30 3.48
CA LEU A 29 -2.53 9.66 4.06
C LEU A 29 -3.64 8.70 3.63
N PHE A 30 -3.67 8.34 2.35
CA PHE A 30 -4.63 7.36 1.82
C PHE A 30 -4.45 5.99 2.46
N ILE A 31 -3.21 5.50 2.60
CA ILE A 31 -2.90 4.23 3.26
C ILE A 31 -3.33 4.24 4.72
N TRP A 32 -3.12 5.35 5.44
CA TRP A 32 -3.57 5.48 6.83
C TRP A 32 -5.09 5.38 6.93
N ILE A 33 -5.80 6.19 6.15
CA ILE A 33 -7.26 6.18 6.11
C ILE A 33 -7.79 4.79 5.74
N LEU A 34 -7.23 4.20 4.68
CA LEU A 34 -7.62 2.86 4.22
C LEU A 34 -7.33 1.82 5.30
N SER A 35 -6.17 1.86 5.97
CA SER A 35 -5.84 0.96 7.07
C SER A 35 -6.84 1.01 8.21
N PHE A 36 -7.30 2.22 8.59
CA PHE A 36 -8.34 2.36 9.61
C PHE A 36 -9.66 1.71 9.19
N PHE A 37 -10.09 1.93 7.95
CA PHE A 37 -11.30 1.29 7.43
C PHE A 37 -11.17 -0.22 7.34
N LEU A 38 -10.01 -0.72 6.90
CA LEU A 38 -9.76 -2.16 6.77
C LEU A 38 -9.67 -2.89 8.12
N ALA A 39 -9.20 -2.20 9.16
CA ALA A 39 -9.10 -2.75 10.53
C ALA A 39 -10.43 -2.69 11.31
N SER A 40 -11.36 -1.82 10.91
CA SER A 40 -12.67 -1.66 11.57
C SER A 40 -13.45 -2.97 11.80
N PRO A 41 -13.60 -3.89 10.84
CA PRO A 41 -14.40 -5.10 11.04
C PRO A 41 -13.81 -6.06 12.10
N ILE A 42 -12.49 -6.03 12.33
CA ILE A 42 -11.81 -6.89 13.32
C ILE A 42 -12.30 -6.62 14.73
N ILE A 43 -12.58 -5.34 15.04
CA ILE A 43 -13.03 -4.91 16.37
C ILE A 43 -14.44 -5.43 16.67
N ILE A 44 -15.27 -5.61 15.64
CA ILE A 44 -16.67 -6.03 15.79
C ILE A 44 -16.78 -7.54 15.98
N GLY A 45 -15.95 -8.33 15.29
CA GLY A 45 -15.98 -9.80 15.35
C GLY A 45 -15.33 -10.44 16.57
N ARG A 46 -14.55 -9.67 17.33
CA ARG A 46 -13.76 -10.16 18.46
C ARG A 46 -14.48 -9.84 19.77
N SER A 47 -15.00 -10.85 20.45
CA SER A 47 -15.60 -10.71 21.78
C SER A 47 -14.69 -11.29 22.87
N HIS A 48 -14.79 -10.75 24.07
CA HIS A 48 -14.19 -11.34 25.26
C HIS A 48 -15.22 -12.26 25.90
N GLU A 49 -14.97 -13.56 25.83
CA GLU A 49 -15.87 -14.58 26.40
C GLU A 49 -15.21 -15.24 27.61
N GLU A 50 -16.03 -15.58 28.60
CA GLU A 50 -15.62 -16.35 29.77
C GLU A 50 -15.45 -17.82 29.40
N VAL A 51 -14.23 -18.33 29.50
CA VAL A 51 -13.90 -19.74 29.24
C VAL A 51 -13.51 -20.46 30.53
N GLY A 52 -13.97 -21.71 30.67
CA GLY A 52 -13.62 -22.60 31.78
C GLY A 52 -14.74 -22.81 32.81
N SER A 53 -15.05 -24.08 33.09
CA SER A 53 -16.12 -24.47 34.03
C SER A 53 -15.71 -24.43 35.51
N ILE A 54 -14.42 -24.55 35.82
CA ILE A 54 -13.90 -24.66 37.21
C ILE A 54 -13.06 -23.43 37.59
N ARG A 55 -12.27 -22.89 36.65
CA ARG A 55 -11.58 -21.59 36.77
C ARG A 55 -12.01 -20.73 35.60
N LYS A 56 -12.70 -19.63 35.89
CA LYS A 56 -13.08 -18.64 34.88
C LYS A 56 -11.84 -17.91 34.39
N GLY A 57 -11.55 -18.01 33.09
CA GLY A 57 -10.58 -17.20 32.38
C GLY A 57 -11.26 -16.38 31.29
N TYR A 58 -10.66 -15.27 30.87
CA TYR A 58 -11.17 -14.46 29.77
C TYR A 58 -10.34 -14.72 28.52
N TRP A 59 -10.97 -15.16 27.44
CA TRP A 59 -10.31 -15.33 26.14
C TRP A 59 -10.96 -14.41 25.11
N CYS A 60 -10.13 -13.83 24.25
CA CYS A 60 -10.60 -13.08 23.10
C CYS A 60 -10.86 -14.09 21.97
N ILE A 61 -12.13 -14.44 21.78
CA ILE A 61 -12.55 -15.38 20.73
C ILE A 61 -13.34 -14.64 19.66
N GLU A 62 -13.34 -15.24 18.48
CA GLU A 62 -14.10 -14.76 17.34
C GLU A 62 -15.53 -15.27 17.49
N ASN A 63 -16.47 -14.36 17.73
CA ASN A 63 -17.88 -14.69 17.97
C ASN A 63 -18.74 -14.02 16.90
N TRP A 64 -18.76 -14.64 15.72
CA TRP A 64 -19.65 -14.22 14.66
C TRP A 64 -21.04 -14.82 14.89
N ALA A 65 -22.07 -13.98 14.86
CA ALA A 65 -23.46 -14.43 15.01
C ALA A 65 -23.95 -15.33 13.85
N SER A 66 -23.18 -15.44 12.77
CA SER A 66 -23.53 -16.26 11.59
C SER A 66 -22.29 -16.74 10.85
N ASP A 67 -22.28 -18.02 10.46
CA ASP A 67 -21.29 -18.65 9.57
C ASP A 67 -21.09 -17.89 8.24
N THR A 68 -22.09 -17.13 7.80
CA THR A 68 -21.98 -16.34 6.57
C THR A 68 -21.03 -15.17 6.76
N ILE A 69 -21.07 -14.50 7.93
CA ILE A 69 -20.20 -13.36 8.24
C ILE A 69 -18.76 -13.82 8.43
N ASP A 70 -18.58 -14.97 9.08
CA ASP A 70 -17.27 -15.61 9.28
C ASP A 70 -16.58 -15.89 7.93
N LYS A 71 -17.27 -16.57 7.01
CA LYS A 71 -16.75 -16.82 5.66
C LYS A 71 -16.46 -15.54 4.89
N ILE A 72 -17.34 -14.55 4.94
CA ILE A 72 -17.12 -13.27 4.27
C ILE A 72 -15.86 -12.59 4.82
N TYR A 73 -15.65 -12.62 6.13
CA TYR A 73 -14.48 -12.05 6.77
C TYR A 73 -13.18 -12.79 6.38
N GLU A 74 -13.18 -14.12 6.32
CA GLU A 74 -12.04 -14.89 5.82
C GLU A 74 -11.64 -14.49 4.39
N PHE A 75 -12.61 -14.46 3.46
CA PHE A 75 -12.37 -14.05 2.08
C PHE A 75 -11.90 -12.59 1.97
N TYR A 76 -12.45 -11.72 2.81
CA TYR A 76 -12.04 -10.33 2.91
C TYR A 76 -10.58 -10.20 3.36
N MET A 77 -10.18 -10.89 4.43
CA MET A 77 -8.81 -10.92 4.92
C MET A 77 -7.83 -11.51 3.90
N MET A 78 -8.23 -12.59 3.21
CA MET A 78 -7.45 -13.17 2.11
C MET A 78 -7.21 -12.13 1.00
N SER A 79 -8.24 -11.38 0.63
CA SER A 79 -8.16 -10.36 -0.40
C SER A 79 -7.21 -9.22 -0.02
N ILE A 80 -7.24 -8.78 1.25
CA ILE A 80 -6.35 -7.73 1.75
C ILE A 80 -4.89 -8.20 1.77
N ILE A 81 -4.63 -9.41 2.26
CA ILE A 81 -3.27 -9.90 2.46
C ILE A 81 -2.62 -10.33 1.14
N LEU A 82 -3.40 -10.83 0.18
CA LEU A 82 -2.87 -11.35 -1.09
C LEU A 82 -3.16 -10.43 -2.27
N LEU A 83 -4.43 -10.15 -2.56
CA LEU A 83 -4.80 -9.49 -3.82
C LEU A 83 -4.32 -8.03 -3.87
N ILE A 84 -4.45 -7.28 -2.77
CA ILE A 84 -4.01 -5.88 -2.73
C ILE A 84 -2.48 -5.77 -2.91
N PRO A 85 -1.63 -6.49 -2.15
CA PRO A 85 -0.18 -6.43 -2.36
C PRO A 85 0.24 -6.88 -3.76
N VAL A 86 -0.36 -7.96 -4.29
CA VAL A 86 -0.03 -8.45 -5.63
C VAL A 86 -0.34 -7.42 -6.71
N THR A 87 -1.49 -6.75 -6.64
CA THR A 87 -1.86 -5.71 -7.62
C THR A 87 -0.94 -4.49 -7.52
N VAL A 88 -0.63 -4.03 -6.31
CA VAL A 88 0.29 -2.91 -6.08
C VAL A 88 1.70 -3.24 -6.60
N MET A 89 2.22 -4.42 -6.26
CA MET A 89 3.54 -4.86 -6.73
C MET A 89 3.57 -4.97 -8.25
N SER A 90 2.55 -5.59 -8.86
CA SER A 90 2.47 -5.73 -10.32
C SER A 90 2.46 -4.38 -11.03
N PHE A 91 1.70 -3.40 -10.51
CA PHE A 91 1.68 -2.05 -11.07
C PHE A 91 3.02 -1.32 -10.90
N ALA A 92 3.62 -1.41 -9.71
CA ALA A 92 4.91 -0.79 -9.42
C ALA A 92 6.01 -1.36 -10.32
N TYR A 93 6.12 -2.69 -10.42
CA TYR A 93 7.08 -3.35 -11.28
C TYR A 93 6.85 -3.04 -12.76
N THR A 94 5.61 -3.05 -13.23
CA THR A 94 5.29 -2.66 -14.61
C THR A 94 5.74 -1.23 -14.90
N SER A 95 5.55 -0.30 -13.95
CA SER A 95 5.99 1.09 -14.09
C SER A 95 7.52 1.19 -14.13
N ILE A 96 8.22 0.44 -13.27
CA ILE A 96 9.68 0.37 -13.25
C ILE A 96 10.21 -0.20 -14.59
N CYS A 97 9.64 -1.30 -15.09
CA CYS A 97 10.02 -1.90 -16.37
C CYS A 97 9.83 -0.94 -17.55
N LYS A 98 8.73 -0.17 -17.56
CA LYS A 98 8.49 0.85 -18.60
C LYS A 98 9.53 1.96 -18.57
N GLU A 99 9.81 2.52 -17.40
CA GLU A 99 10.84 3.56 -17.24
C GLU A 99 12.22 3.03 -17.63
N LEU A 100 12.57 1.80 -17.22
CA LEU A 100 13.82 1.15 -17.62
C LEU A 100 13.93 0.99 -19.14
N TRP A 101 12.86 0.55 -19.82
CA TRP A 101 12.84 0.39 -21.28
C TRP A 101 13.03 1.73 -22.02
N ILE A 102 12.37 2.79 -21.55
CA ILE A 102 12.51 4.13 -22.12
C ILE A 102 13.96 4.62 -21.95
N VAL A 103 14.53 4.45 -20.76
CA VAL A 103 15.91 4.85 -20.45
C VAL A 103 16.91 4.04 -21.28
N SER A 104 16.72 2.73 -21.44
CA SER A 104 17.61 1.90 -22.26
C SER A 104 17.56 2.29 -23.73
N HIS A 105 16.37 2.51 -24.29
CA HIS A 105 16.22 2.93 -25.69
C HIS A 105 16.85 4.31 -25.94
N THR A 106 16.67 5.24 -24.99
CA THR A 106 17.29 6.58 -25.07
C THR A 106 18.82 6.49 -25.02
N ARG A 107 19.38 5.62 -24.16
CA ARG A 107 20.84 5.38 -24.11
C ARG A 107 21.37 4.79 -25.42
N THR A 108 20.68 3.83 -26.01
CA THR A 108 21.09 3.24 -27.30
C THR A 108 21.05 4.26 -28.43
N ALA A 109 20.04 5.15 -28.46
CA ALA A 109 19.97 6.24 -29.44
C ALA A 109 21.12 7.25 -29.31
N MET A 110 21.57 7.55 -28.07
CA MET A 110 22.73 8.42 -27.84
C MET A 110 24.07 7.75 -28.21
N ILE A 111 24.18 6.43 -28.07
CA ILE A 111 25.41 5.68 -28.41
C ILE A 111 25.52 5.47 -29.93
N ASN A 112 24.39 5.21 -30.60
CA ASN A 112 24.36 4.96 -32.05
C ASN A 112 24.24 6.23 -32.90
N GLY A 113 24.19 7.41 -32.28
CA GLY A 113 24.18 8.70 -32.97
C GLY A 113 25.58 9.09 -33.47
N GLN A 114 25.99 8.48 -34.59
CA GLN A 114 26.62 9.20 -35.70
C GLN A 114 25.53 9.77 -36.60
#